data_AF-A0A5N5K9G2-F1
#
_entry.id   AF-A0A5N5K9G2-F1
#
_cell.length_a   1.000
_cell.length_b   1.000
_cell.length_c   1.000
_cell.angle_alpha   90.00
_cell.angle_beta   90.00
_cell.angle_gamma   90.00
#
_symmetry.space_group_name_H-M   'P 1'
#
loop_
_entity.id
_entity.type
_entity.pdbx_description
1 polymer ?
#
loop_
_entity_poly.entity_id
_entity_poly.type
_entity_poly.pdbx_seq_one_letter_code
_entity_poly.pdbx_strand_id
1 'polypeptide(L)'
;MTPSAVCDIQDLAQDLKDGVAVTNVGAKKTVKRRTTFSISPEHMKEAQNSFNQSLATVLTDKKSFFGDLKAHSEMRRDSAIELNESDDDVITPPPVRPDTDYTPHEINAEDYMDKVLKGKVQFSPLRKRDAPHMEELTQRVVDKATRMPADGVLLVKSNMEQVATLALPDEIKTVSDGKDDRTEVPRIKIRKDEDVVVCVIGVGYVGKELLDAFGRVFTSIGFDVNQSRLDFIEPEFKSLEKVTLTSDVTQLARGTHYLISVPTNLHKDHSVNATHLLSAISMVATYARPGATVVIESSVSVGMTRAFLSQYAGTLKCGMSPERVDPGRTSPTLVEIPKVISGLDQESLVAIHDVYSKVFSHVVPVSKPEVAEMTKLYENCYRMVNIAYVNEIADACAGHNIDPNEVIDAAATKPFGFQPFRPGLGVGGHCIPVNPYYLFVNNNLPVLEFASTRMWARPAKLAQELYNDTFAAKKAFSARQSHADRQNEALRVLVVGVGFKPGQNVISCSPGLAYAQAMNDIGAKDLSFYDPLVPQSDVPWMKRLKLQEFTTENLDKSFDLIAVCMKQTGVDWRQLEAVENCIVKYY
;
A
#
# COMPACT_ATOMS: atom_id res chain seq x y z
N MET A 1 33.06 55.75 -5.57
CA MET A 1 34.06 54.75 -5.15
C MET A 1 33.70 53.43 -5.85
N THR A 2 34.73 52.75 -6.34
CA THR A 2 34.72 51.68 -7.37
C THR A 2 34.16 50.32 -6.93
N PRO A 3 33.84 49.43 -7.89
CA PRO A 3 33.32 48.06 -7.67
C PRO A 3 34.40 46.95 -7.73
N SER A 4 34.30 45.94 -6.87
CA SER A 4 34.86 44.57 -7.00
C SER A 4 34.30 43.72 -5.84
N ALA A 5 33.49 42.69 -6.01
CA ALA A 5 33.87 41.39 -6.57
C ALA A 5 32.60 40.64 -7.02
N VAL A 6 32.39 40.59 -8.33
CA VAL A 6 31.51 39.63 -9.02
C VAL A 6 32.41 38.97 -10.07
N CYS A 7 33.21 38.01 -9.62
CA CYS A 7 33.99 37.08 -10.44
C CYS A 7 34.39 35.95 -9.48
N ASP A 8 34.00 34.71 -9.79
CA ASP A 8 34.45 33.42 -9.19
C ASP A 8 33.36 32.32 -9.12
N ILE A 9 32.23 32.46 -9.85
CA ILE A 9 31.25 31.34 -9.99
C ILE A 9 31.06 30.90 -11.46
N GLN A 10 31.62 31.61 -12.43
CA GLN A 10 31.50 31.23 -13.85
C GLN A 10 32.64 30.35 -14.38
N ASP A 11 33.81 30.35 -13.75
CA ASP A 11 34.96 29.56 -14.24
C ASP A 11 34.93 28.07 -13.80
N LEU A 12 34.22 27.74 -12.71
CA LEU A 12 34.09 26.34 -12.27
C LEU A 12 33.11 25.51 -13.13
N ALA A 13 32.22 26.18 -13.86
CA ALA A 13 31.22 25.55 -14.73
C ALA A 13 31.73 25.31 -16.16
N GLN A 14 32.79 26.01 -16.57
CA GLN A 14 33.36 25.91 -17.91
C GLN A 14 34.39 24.77 -18.01
N ASP A 15 35.18 24.52 -16.96
CA ASP A 15 36.10 23.38 -16.88
C ASP A 15 35.40 22.01 -16.82
N LEU A 16 34.10 21.98 -16.46
CA LEU A 16 33.28 20.76 -16.45
C LEU A 16 32.59 20.47 -17.81
N LYS A 17 32.57 21.43 -18.75
CA LYS A 17 31.91 21.28 -20.05
C LYS A 17 32.84 20.87 -21.20
N ASP A 18 34.14 21.13 -21.10
CA ASP A 18 35.08 20.90 -22.22
C ASP A 18 35.81 19.53 -22.15
N GLY A 19 35.33 18.60 -21.31
CA GLY A 19 36.01 17.33 -21.01
C GLY A 19 35.56 16.07 -21.73
N VAL A 20 34.63 16.10 -22.72
CA VAL A 20 34.22 14.88 -23.44
C VAL A 20 33.91 15.15 -24.92
N ALA A 21 34.95 15.13 -25.76
CA ALA A 21 34.82 14.89 -27.20
C ALA A 21 35.19 13.44 -27.54
N VAL A 22 34.40 12.85 -28.43
CA VAL A 22 34.39 11.45 -28.86
C VAL A 22 35.63 11.07 -29.68
N THR A 23 36.26 9.92 -29.37
CA THR A 23 36.87 9.06 -30.40
C THR A 23 36.75 7.58 -30.04
N ASN A 24 36.18 6.83 -30.97
CA ASN A 24 35.98 5.39 -30.95
C ASN A 24 37.18 4.72 -31.67
N VAL A 25 38.06 4.02 -30.94
CA VAL A 25 38.98 2.99 -31.49
C VAL A 25 39.29 1.97 -30.38
N GLY A 26 39.29 0.69 -30.73
CA GLY A 26 39.24 -0.43 -29.79
C GLY A 26 40.49 -0.72 -28.94
N ALA A 27 40.35 -1.84 -28.22
CA ALA A 27 41.33 -2.62 -27.46
C ALA A 27 41.41 -2.39 -25.93
N LYS A 28 41.11 -3.50 -25.23
CA LYS A 28 41.38 -3.89 -23.84
C LYS A 28 42.42 -3.05 -23.07
N LYS A 29 42.05 -2.52 -21.89
CA LYS A 29 42.75 -2.68 -20.60
C LYS A 29 42.01 -1.99 -19.45
N THR A 30 41.80 -2.72 -18.36
CA THR A 30 41.21 -2.27 -17.09
C THR A 30 42.20 -1.41 -16.31
N VAL A 31 41.82 -0.19 -15.89
CA VAL A 31 42.55 0.59 -14.87
C VAL A 31 41.53 1.21 -13.90
N LYS A 32 41.58 0.81 -12.62
CA LYS A 32 40.88 1.48 -11.52
C LYS A 32 41.71 2.70 -11.09
N ARG A 33 41.17 3.92 -11.22
CA ARG A 33 41.69 5.09 -10.50
C ARG A 33 40.78 5.37 -9.29
N ARG A 34 41.39 5.42 -8.11
CA ARG A 34 40.80 5.83 -6.83
C ARG A 34 41.16 7.31 -6.66
N THR A 35 40.18 8.20 -6.58
CA THR A 35 40.40 9.62 -6.27
C THR A 35 40.08 9.82 -4.78
N THR A 36 41.11 10.12 -3.98
CA THR A 36 41.00 10.51 -2.57
C THR A 36 41.00 12.02 -2.48
N PHE A 37 39.94 12.62 -1.91
CA PHE A 37 39.93 14.03 -1.52
C PHE A 37 40.42 14.15 -0.07
N SER A 38 41.44 14.98 0.16
CA SER A 38 41.92 15.34 1.50
C SER A 38 41.31 16.68 1.92
N ILE A 39 40.47 16.68 2.94
CA ILE A 39 39.96 17.89 3.59
C ILE A 39 41.01 18.36 4.61
N SER A 40 41.34 19.66 4.63
CA SER A 40 42.32 20.20 5.57
C SER A 40 41.82 20.07 7.02
N PRO A 41 42.70 19.84 8.01
CA PRO A 41 42.33 19.75 9.43
C PRO A 41 41.61 20.99 9.96
N GLU A 42 41.83 22.15 9.34
CA GLU A 42 41.22 23.43 9.71
C GLU A 42 39.72 23.47 9.35
N HIS A 43 39.34 22.98 8.16
CA HIS A 43 37.93 22.89 7.75
C HIS A 43 37.14 21.85 8.57
N MET A 44 37.80 20.78 9.02
CA MET A 44 37.19 19.84 9.98
C MET A 44 36.91 20.51 11.33
N LYS A 45 37.80 21.40 11.79
CA LYS A 45 37.65 22.09 13.07
C LYS A 45 36.53 23.14 13.02
N GLU A 46 36.39 23.84 11.90
CA GLU A 46 35.27 24.78 11.68
C GLU A 46 33.93 24.06 11.58
N ALA A 47 33.85 22.93 10.87
CA ALA A 47 32.65 22.11 10.81
C ALA A 47 32.25 21.55 12.20
N GLN A 48 33.23 21.11 12.99
CA GLN A 48 33.00 20.63 14.35
C GLN A 48 32.49 21.75 15.28
N ASN A 49 33.05 22.96 15.16
CA ASN A 49 32.62 24.11 15.94
C ASN A 49 31.19 24.56 15.57
N SER A 50 30.87 24.62 14.28
CA SER A 50 29.52 24.93 13.79
C SER A 50 28.48 23.90 14.25
N PHE A 51 28.85 22.61 14.25
CA PHE A 51 28.00 21.54 14.76
C PHE A 51 27.77 21.66 16.28
N ASN A 52 28.82 21.92 17.05
CA ASN A 52 28.71 22.08 18.51
C ASN A 52 27.89 23.32 18.90
N GLN A 53 27.99 24.40 18.13
CA GLN A 53 27.21 25.61 18.35
C GLN A 53 25.72 25.37 18.04
N SER A 54 25.42 24.63 16.97
CA SER A 54 24.04 24.22 16.63
C SER A 54 23.44 23.27 17.69
N LEU A 55 24.25 22.37 18.25
CA LEU A 55 23.82 21.46 19.31
C LEU A 55 23.51 22.22 20.61
N ALA A 56 24.29 23.25 20.94
CA ALA A 56 24.07 24.09 22.11
C ALA A 56 22.75 24.88 22.00
N THR A 57 22.42 25.42 20.82
CA THR A 57 21.14 26.10 20.58
C THR A 57 19.95 25.16 20.77
N VAL A 58 20.02 23.94 20.21
CA VAL A 58 18.95 22.93 20.35
C VAL A 58 18.75 22.45 21.79
N LEU A 59 19.83 22.39 22.58
CA LEU A 59 19.76 22.01 24.00
C LEU A 59 19.23 23.15 24.89
N THR A 60 19.41 24.41 24.47
CA THR A 60 18.90 25.58 25.19
C THR A 60 17.38 25.73 24.96
N ASP A 61 16.89 25.49 23.74
CA ASP A 61 15.46 25.47 23.42
C ASP A 61 14.69 24.34 24.12
N LYS A 62 15.32 23.18 24.32
CA LYS A 62 14.71 22.09 25.11
C LYS A 62 14.54 22.44 26.59
N LYS A 63 15.43 23.23 27.20
CA LYS A 63 15.27 23.66 28.60
C LYS A 63 14.12 24.65 28.78
N SER A 64 13.87 25.51 27.79
CA SER A 64 12.68 26.40 27.76
C SER A 64 11.39 25.60 27.66
N PHE A 65 11.33 24.61 26.77
CA PHE A 65 10.13 23.77 26.57
C PHE A 65 9.75 22.94 27.81
N PHE A 66 10.73 22.41 28.56
CA PHE A 66 10.47 21.67 29.80
C PHE A 66 10.22 22.58 31.03
N GLY A 67 10.64 23.85 30.99
CA GLY A 67 10.29 24.86 32.00
C GLY A 67 8.81 25.24 31.97
N ASP A 68 8.26 25.40 30.76
CA ASP A 68 6.84 25.79 30.57
C ASP A 68 5.86 24.64 30.86
N LEU A 69 6.27 23.39 30.66
CA LEU A 69 5.48 22.21 31.02
C LEU A 69 5.40 21.97 32.54
N LYS A 70 6.40 22.41 33.31
CA LYS A 70 6.39 22.30 34.77
C LYS A 70 5.45 23.34 35.40
N ALA A 71 5.46 24.57 34.88
CA ALA A 71 4.57 25.66 35.30
C ALA A 71 3.08 25.37 35.04
N HIS A 72 2.74 24.57 34.02
CA HIS A 72 1.35 24.16 33.76
C HIS A 72 0.87 22.95 34.59
N SER A 73 1.78 22.18 35.20
CA SER A 73 1.43 21.04 36.06
C SER A 73 1.24 21.41 37.54
N GLU A 74 1.79 22.54 37.99
CA GLU A 74 1.72 23.02 39.38
C GLU A 74 0.43 23.80 39.71
N MET A 75 -0.44 24.05 38.73
CA MET A 75 -1.71 24.77 38.92
C MET A 75 -2.93 23.87 39.23
N ARG A 76 -2.70 22.55 39.41
CA ARG A 76 -3.74 21.59 39.83
C ARG A 76 -3.17 20.53 40.78
N ARG A 77 -3.03 20.88 42.06
CA ARG A 77 -3.31 20.03 43.25
C ARG A 77 -2.77 20.72 44.50
N ASP A 78 -3.55 21.63 45.04
CA ASP A 78 -3.61 21.81 46.48
C ASP A 78 -4.33 20.59 47.08
N SER A 79 -3.61 19.75 47.84
CA SER A 79 -4.01 19.26 49.18
C SER A 79 -3.09 18.13 49.68
N ALA A 80 -2.20 18.52 50.60
CA ALA A 80 -1.73 17.80 51.79
C ALA A 80 -1.04 16.41 51.64
N ILE A 81 0.24 16.33 52.00
CA ILE A 81 0.76 15.82 53.30
C ILE A 81 2.30 15.76 53.23
N GLU A 82 2.96 16.29 54.25
CA GLU A 82 4.41 16.34 54.49
C GLU A 82 5.05 14.95 54.65
N LEU A 83 6.34 14.81 54.28
CA LEU A 83 7.44 14.49 55.22
C LEU A 83 8.79 14.26 54.51
N ASN A 84 9.77 15.03 55.01
CA ASN A 84 11.21 14.78 55.25
C ASN A 84 12.28 14.76 54.14
N GLU A 85 13.30 15.57 54.48
CA GLU A 85 14.62 15.85 53.93
C GLU A 85 15.59 14.66 54.00
N SER A 86 16.61 14.62 53.13
CA SER A 86 18.03 14.85 53.51
C SER A 86 19.05 14.29 52.48
N ASP A 87 19.96 15.17 52.07
CA ASP A 87 21.43 15.01 51.92
C ASP A 87 22.10 14.29 50.73
N ASP A 88 22.80 15.15 49.96
CA ASP A 88 24.24 15.21 49.67
C ASP A 88 25.00 14.27 48.70
N ASP A 89 25.69 14.98 47.80
CA ASP A 89 27.07 14.85 47.34
C ASP A 89 27.51 13.99 46.13
N VAL A 90 27.81 14.73 45.05
CA VAL A 90 29.07 14.83 44.29
C VAL A 90 29.94 13.57 44.13
N ILE A 91 30.13 13.12 42.89
CA ILE A 91 31.39 12.44 42.46
C ILE A 91 31.81 12.87 41.04
N THR A 92 33.00 13.46 40.95
CA THR A 92 33.83 13.72 39.75
C THR A 92 34.43 12.43 39.14
N PRO A 93 34.82 12.41 37.85
CA PRO A 93 35.23 11.19 37.16
C PRO A 93 36.75 10.93 37.24
N PRO A 94 37.19 9.66 37.28
CA PRO A 94 38.48 9.32 36.65
C PRO A 94 38.42 7.93 35.96
N PRO A 95 39.55 7.38 35.44
CA PRO A 95 40.13 7.67 34.13
C PRO A 95 40.22 6.40 33.23
N VAL A 96 40.64 6.59 31.97
CA VAL A 96 40.81 5.50 30.98
C VAL A 96 42.18 4.81 31.09
N ARG A 97 42.18 3.46 31.08
CA ARG A 97 43.12 2.48 30.41
C ARG A 97 43.13 1.12 31.17
N PRO A 98 43.72 0.03 30.64
CA PRO A 98 43.60 -0.64 29.34
C PRO A 98 43.23 -2.15 29.50
N ASP A 99 43.08 -2.89 28.40
CA ASP A 99 42.73 -4.33 28.30
C ASP A 99 43.17 -5.26 29.45
N THR A 100 42.25 -6.09 29.97
CA THR A 100 42.34 -7.57 30.15
C THR A 100 41.12 -8.15 30.87
N ASP A 101 40.74 -9.36 30.42
CA ASP A 101 39.91 -10.41 31.05
C ASP A 101 38.41 -10.19 31.35
N TYR A 102 37.62 -10.95 30.60
CA TYR A 102 36.16 -11.09 30.68
C TYR A 102 35.77 -12.06 31.81
N THR A 103 35.09 -11.57 32.84
CA THR A 103 34.23 -12.38 33.73
C THR A 103 32.76 -12.03 33.44
N PRO A 104 31.83 -13.01 33.38
CA PRO A 104 30.42 -12.72 33.15
C PRO A 104 29.82 -12.13 34.41
N HIS A 105 29.52 -10.83 34.42
CA HIS A 105 28.57 -10.28 35.38
C HIS A 105 27.16 -10.71 35.00
N GLU A 106 26.43 -11.31 35.95
CA GLU A 106 25.00 -11.57 35.84
C GLU A 106 24.28 -10.27 35.47
N ILE A 107 23.65 -10.28 34.29
CA ILE A 107 22.81 -9.16 33.86
C ILE A 107 21.54 -9.20 34.70
N ASN A 108 21.35 -8.21 35.57
CA ASN A 108 20.06 -8.02 36.24
C ASN A 108 19.00 -7.72 35.18
N ALA A 109 18.15 -8.72 34.92
CA ALA A 109 17.15 -8.69 33.85
C ALA A 109 16.13 -7.55 34.03
N GLU A 110 15.87 -7.10 35.25
CA GLU A 110 14.93 -6.00 35.51
C GLU A 110 15.47 -4.65 35.01
N ASP A 111 16.77 -4.37 35.22
CA ASP A 111 17.42 -3.12 34.78
C ASP A 111 17.63 -3.08 33.26
N TYR A 112 17.91 -4.23 32.63
CA TYR A 112 17.99 -4.33 31.16
C TYR A 112 16.62 -4.08 30.51
N MET A 113 15.56 -4.64 31.07
CA MET A 113 14.20 -4.48 30.54
C MET A 113 13.63 -3.06 30.74
N ASP A 114 13.93 -2.41 31.86
CA ASP A 114 13.53 -1.02 32.09
C ASP A 114 14.22 -0.05 31.10
N LYS A 115 15.46 -0.34 30.71
CA LYS A 115 16.20 0.42 29.67
C LYS A 115 15.68 0.16 28.25
N VAL A 116 15.21 -1.05 27.94
CA VAL A 116 14.59 -1.40 26.65
C VAL A 116 13.21 -0.75 26.51
N LEU A 117 12.37 -0.80 27.54
CA LEU A 117 11.03 -0.20 27.55
C LEU A 117 11.07 1.34 27.49
N LYS A 118 12.13 1.96 28.02
CA LYS A 118 12.37 3.41 27.93
C LYS A 118 13.12 3.83 26.66
N GLY A 119 13.35 2.92 25.71
CA GLY A 119 13.95 3.22 24.40
C GLY A 119 15.44 3.59 24.44
N LYS A 120 16.17 3.21 25.49
CA LYS A 120 17.59 3.60 25.69
C LYS A 120 18.61 2.57 25.20
N VAL A 121 18.18 1.41 24.67
CA VAL A 121 19.05 0.36 24.11
C VAL A 121 18.42 -0.26 22.86
N GLN A 122 19.20 -0.46 21.78
CA GLN A 122 18.80 -1.22 20.59
C GLN A 122 19.15 -2.71 20.73
N PHE A 123 18.28 -3.59 20.23
CA PHE A 123 18.51 -5.03 20.21
C PHE A 123 19.78 -5.40 19.43
N SER A 124 20.67 -6.15 20.06
CA SER A 124 21.69 -6.95 19.36
C SER A 124 21.34 -8.44 19.46
N PRO A 125 21.75 -9.29 18.50
CA PRO A 125 21.35 -10.69 18.49
C PRO A 125 22.12 -11.47 19.57
N LEU A 126 21.40 -12.02 20.55
CA LEU A 126 21.96 -12.94 21.54
C LEU A 126 22.18 -14.34 20.93
N ARG A 127 23.26 -15.02 21.35
CA ARG A 127 23.68 -16.32 20.80
C ARG A 127 22.85 -17.46 21.39
N LYS A 128 22.74 -18.56 20.63
CA LYS A 128 21.94 -19.80 20.85
C LYS A 128 22.00 -20.51 22.23
N ARG A 129 22.69 -20.01 23.25
CA ARG A 129 22.85 -20.71 24.54
C ARG A 129 21.86 -20.32 25.65
N ASP A 130 21.03 -19.29 25.43
CA ASP A 130 20.12 -18.76 26.46
C ASP A 130 18.65 -19.24 26.33
N ALA A 131 18.38 -20.20 25.44
CA ALA A 131 17.03 -20.68 25.12
C ALA A 131 16.19 -21.20 26.31
N PRO A 132 16.75 -21.89 27.33
CA PRO A 132 15.94 -22.41 28.45
C PRO A 132 15.41 -21.33 29.40
N HIS A 133 15.99 -20.12 29.42
CA HIS A 133 15.48 -18.99 30.22
C HIS A 133 14.37 -18.21 29.52
N MET A 134 14.21 -18.37 28.20
CA MET A 134 13.23 -17.62 27.42
C MET A 134 11.80 -18.12 27.62
N GLU A 135 11.57 -19.43 27.82
CA GLU A 135 10.21 -19.95 28.10
C GLU A 135 9.69 -19.46 29.45
N GLU A 136 10.53 -19.49 30.49
CA GLU A 136 10.15 -19.02 31.83
C GLU A 136 9.92 -17.49 31.85
N LEU A 137 10.75 -16.72 31.13
CA LEU A 137 10.57 -15.27 30.95
C LEU A 137 9.32 -14.94 30.13
N THR A 138 9.04 -15.70 29.07
CA THR A 138 7.84 -15.51 28.24
C THR A 138 6.58 -15.79 29.06
N GLN A 139 6.59 -16.85 29.87
CA GLN A 139 5.46 -17.19 30.72
C GLN A 139 5.20 -16.14 31.81
N ARG A 140 6.25 -15.60 32.44
CA ARG A 140 6.12 -14.52 33.43
C ARG A 140 5.63 -13.20 32.83
N VAL A 141 5.97 -12.92 31.57
CA VAL A 141 5.46 -11.75 30.82
C VAL A 141 3.97 -11.92 30.50
N VAL A 142 3.54 -13.12 30.11
CA VAL A 142 2.13 -13.45 29.87
C VAL A 142 1.29 -13.33 31.15
N ASP A 143 1.82 -13.78 32.28
CA ASP A 143 1.15 -13.71 33.59
C ASP A 143 1.05 -12.28 34.15
N LYS A 144 1.97 -11.38 33.78
CA LYS A 144 1.94 -9.96 34.18
C LYS A 144 1.04 -9.14 33.26
N ALA A 145 1.01 -9.45 31.96
CA ALA A 145 0.16 -8.79 30.96
C ALA A 145 -1.34 -9.11 31.13
N THR A 146 -1.67 -10.25 31.74
CA THR A 146 -3.05 -10.66 32.06
C THR A 146 -3.64 -9.96 33.30
N ARG A 147 -2.85 -9.16 34.03
CA ARG A 147 -3.27 -8.47 35.26
C ARG A 147 -3.37 -6.93 35.13
N MET A 148 -3.23 -6.37 33.92
CA MET A 148 -3.32 -4.92 33.67
C MET A 148 -4.71 -4.52 33.13
N PRO A 149 -5.23 -3.31 33.46
CA PRO A 149 -6.53 -2.85 32.95
C PRO A 149 -6.52 -2.68 31.42
N ALA A 150 -7.68 -2.96 30.82
CA ALA A 150 -7.86 -3.19 29.40
C ALA A 150 -7.93 -1.91 28.56
N ASP A 151 -6.80 -1.23 28.33
CA ASP A 151 -6.70 -0.14 27.33
C ASP A 151 -5.29 -0.06 26.69
N GLY A 152 -4.76 -1.21 26.23
CA GLY A 152 -3.45 -1.21 25.55
C GLY A 152 -2.87 -2.56 25.09
N VAL A 153 -3.63 -3.65 25.16
CA VAL A 153 -3.09 -5.02 24.92
C VAL A 153 -3.59 -5.65 23.60
N LEU A 154 -4.50 -5.01 22.86
CA LEU A 154 -5.11 -5.64 21.68
C LEU A 154 -4.22 -5.67 20.41
N LEU A 155 -3.18 -4.84 20.32
CA LEU A 155 -2.35 -4.73 19.10
C LEU A 155 -1.10 -5.63 19.09
N VAL A 156 -0.67 -6.13 20.24
CA VAL A 156 0.55 -6.97 20.34
C VAL A 156 0.22 -8.46 20.37
N LYS A 157 -0.92 -8.84 20.97
CA LYS A 157 -1.38 -10.24 20.98
C LYS A 157 -1.83 -10.72 19.58
N SER A 158 -2.50 -9.87 18.79
CA SER A 158 -2.95 -10.23 17.43
C SER A 158 -1.80 -10.57 16.49
N ASN A 159 -0.68 -9.85 16.57
CA ASN A 159 0.45 -10.04 15.65
C ASN A 159 1.32 -11.26 16.01
N MET A 160 1.36 -11.72 17.27
CA MET A 160 2.08 -12.94 17.63
C MET A 160 1.24 -14.22 17.43
N GLU A 161 -0.07 -14.16 17.66
CA GLU A 161 -0.97 -15.29 17.37
C GLU A 161 -1.12 -15.54 15.86
N GLN A 162 -1.13 -14.50 15.02
CA GLN A 162 -1.20 -14.63 13.55
C GLN A 162 0.05 -15.27 12.92
N VAL A 163 1.24 -15.07 13.51
CA VAL A 163 2.47 -15.72 13.03
C VAL A 163 2.50 -17.20 13.45
N ALA A 164 1.88 -17.56 14.58
CA ALA A 164 1.77 -18.94 15.04
C ALA A 164 0.66 -19.74 14.31
N THR A 165 -0.42 -19.09 13.86
CA THR A 165 -1.54 -19.71 13.11
C THR A 165 -1.30 -19.85 11.60
N LEU A 166 -0.14 -19.41 11.09
CA LEU A 166 0.33 -19.79 9.75
C LEU A 166 0.90 -21.21 9.69
N ALA A 167 0.97 -21.92 10.82
CA ALA A 167 0.99 -23.38 10.80
C ALA A 167 -0.38 -23.85 10.31
N LEU A 168 -0.38 -24.60 9.20
CA LEU A 168 -1.56 -25.20 8.56
C LEU A 168 -2.60 -25.68 9.59
N PRO A 169 -3.92 -25.53 9.33
CA PRO A 169 -4.96 -26.09 10.19
C PRO A 169 -4.66 -27.57 10.48
N ASP A 170 -4.79 -27.99 11.75
CA ASP A 170 -4.57 -29.39 12.17
C ASP A 170 -5.52 -30.39 11.48
N GLU A 171 -6.50 -29.91 10.71
CA GLU A 171 -7.41 -30.70 9.88
C GLU A 171 -6.76 -31.33 8.62
N ILE A 172 -5.46 -31.11 8.38
CA ILE A 172 -4.65 -31.88 7.40
C ILE A 172 -3.62 -32.77 8.12
N LYS A 173 -3.96 -33.29 9.29
CA LYS A 173 -3.26 -34.41 9.92
C LYS A 173 -4.26 -35.50 10.29
N THR A 174 -4.59 -36.35 9.30
CA THR A 174 -4.93 -37.79 9.46
C THR A 174 -5.56 -38.32 8.17
N VAL A 175 -4.72 -38.64 7.18
CA VAL A 175 -4.95 -39.80 6.30
C VAL A 175 -3.60 -40.48 6.09
N SER A 176 -3.11 -41.11 7.14
CA SER A 176 -2.02 -42.10 7.06
C SER A 176 -2.43 -43.28 7.91
N ASP A 177 -3.16 -44.20 7.28
CA ASP A 177 -3.20 -45.64 7.55
C ASP A 177 -4.44 -46.23 6.85
N GLY A 178 -4.37 -46.24 5.53
CA GLY A 178 -5.33 -46.92 4.65
C GLY A 178 -4.63 -47.10 3.32
N LYS A 179 -4.55 -48.34 2.84
CA LYS A 179 -3.92 -48.71 1.56
C LYS A 179 -4.30 -47.69 0.47
N ASP A 180 -3.29 -46.99 -0.04
CA ASP A 180 -3.42 -46.03 -1.13
C ASP A 180 -3.71 -46.81 -2.42
N ASP A 181 -4.99 -46.96 -2.75
CA ASP A 181 -5.47 -47.51 -4.02
C ASP A 181 -5.91 -46.38 -4.98
N ARG A 182 -5.26 -45.21 -4.87
CA ARG A 182 -5.32 -44.19 -5.93
C ARG A 182 -4.38 -44.64 -7.03
N THR A 183 -4.95 -45.33 -8.01
CA THR A 183 -4.39 -45.58 -9.34
C THR A 183 -3.27 -44.59 -9.68
N GLU A 184 -2.01 -45.06 -9.66
CA GLU A 184 -0.84 -44.29 -10.07
C GLU A 184 -1.04 -43.85 -11.52
N VAL A 185 -1.58 -42.64 -11.71
CA VAL A 185 -1.53 -41.98 -13.02
C VAL A 185 -0.04 -41.79 -13.32
N PRO A 186 0.50 -42.39 -14.40
CA PRO A 186 1.92 -42.28 -14.71
C PRO A 186 2.29 -40.80 -14.84
N ARG A 187 3.07 -40.30 -13.88
CA ARG A 187 3.50 -38.91 -13.85
C ARG A 187 4.62 -38.70 -14.86
N ILE A 188 4.26 -38.54 -16.13
CA ILE A 188 5.19 -38.29 -17.24
C ILE A 188 5.86 -36.92 -17.00
N LYS A 189 7.20 -36.88 -16.99
CA LYS A 189 7.95 -35.61 -16.92
C LYS A 189 7.76 -34.81 -18.22
N ILE A 190 7.50 -33.52 -18.11
CA ILE A 190 7.47 -32.62 -19.27
C ILE A 190 8.85 -32.61 -19.92
N ARG A 191 8.90 -32.88 -21.23
CA ARG A 191 10.16 -32.91 -21.98
C ARG A 191 10.50 -31.51 -22.49
N LYS A 192 11.79 -31.23 -22.68
CA LYS A 192 12.28 -29.90 -23.10
C LYS A 192 11.82 -29.50 -24.51
N ASP A 193 11.48 -30.49 -25.34
CA ASP A 193 11.01 -30.38 -26.72
C ASP A 193 9.48 -30.42 -26.86
N GLU A 194 8.73 -30.54 -25.76
CA GLU A 194 7.28 -30.54 -25.78
C GLU A 194 6.71 -29.13 -26.01
N ASP A 195 5.60 -29.05 -26.76
CA ASP A 195 4.93 -27.78 -27.03
C ASP A 195 4.44 -27.11 -25.73
N VAL A 196 4.67 -25.81 -25.62
CA VAL A 196 4.24 -25.02 -24.47
C VAL A 196 2.72 -24.82 -24.53
N VAL A 197 2.04 -25.30 -23.49
CA VAL A 197 0.62 -25.03 -23.21
C VAL A 197 0.50 -24.22 -21.93
N VAL A 198 -0.10 -23.03 -22.02
CA VAL A 198 -0.25 -22.08 -20.91
C VAL A 198 -1.69 -22.10 -20.39
N CYS A 199 -1.87 -22.48 -19.14
CA CYS A 199 -3.16 -22.47 -18.46
C CYS A 199 -3.26 -21.25 -17.54
N VAL A 200 -4.22 -20.36 -17.79
CA VAL A 200 -4.52 -19.23 -16.90
C VAL A 200 -5.70 -19.62 -16.01
N ILE A 201 -5.47 -19.64 -14.69
CA ILE A 201 -6.43 -20.07 -13.68
C ILE A 201 -7.09 -18.85 -13.03
N GLY A 202 -8.37 -18.65 -13.34
CA GLY A 202 -9.14 -17.46 -12.98
C GLY A 202 -9.00 -16.38 -14.04
N VAL A 203 -9.99 -16.25 -14.93
CA VAL A 203 -10.01 -15.27 -16.04
C VAL A 203 -10.85 -14.04 -15.69
N GLY A 204 -10.62 -13.54 -14.47
CA GLY A 204 -11.10 -12.24 -14.03
C GLY A 204 -10.35 -11.10 -14.73
N TYR A 205 -10.35 -9.91 -14.11
CA TYR A 205 -9.71 -8.72 -14.68
C TYR A 205 -8.24 -8.96 -15.10
N VAL A 206 -7.43 -9.54 -14.21
CA VAL A 206 -6.03 -9.84 -14.49
C VAL A 206 -5.88 -11.03 -15.45
N GLY A 207 -6.55 -12.14 -15.15
CA GLY A 207 -6.38 -13.37 -15.92
C GLY A 207 -6.86 -13.28 -17.36
N LYS A 208 -7.88 -12.47 -17.65
CA LYS A 208 -8.32 -12.20 -19.03
C LYS A 208 -7.19 -11.57 -19.85
N GLU A 209 -6.55 -10.54 -19.32
CA GLU A 209 -5.46 -9.83 -20.00
C GLU A 209 -4.23 -10.73 -20.18
N LEU A 210 -3.91 -11.56 -19.16
CA LEU A 210 -2.88 -12.59 -19.29
C LEU A 210 -3.25 -13.61 -20.38
N LEU A 211 -4.49 -14.08 -20.43
CA LEU A 211 -4.93 -15.04 -21.43
C LEU A 211 -4.83 -14.48 -22.85
N ASP A 212 -5.18 -13.20 -23.07
CA ASP A 212 -5.04 -12.55 -24.38
C ASP A 212 -3.56 -12.49 -24.78
N ALA A 213 -2.68 -12.03 -23.89
CA ALA A 213 -1.27 -11.88 -24.19
C ALA A 213 -0.56 -13.22 -24.46
N PHE A 214 -0.77 -14.23 -23.61
CA PHE A 214 -0.17 -15.55 -23.82
C PHE A 214 -0.86 -16.31 -24.96
N GLY A 215 -2.17 -16.14 -25.16
CA GLY A 215 -2.94 -16.78 -26.23
C GLY A 215 -2.56 -16.35 -27.65
N ARG A 216 -1.97 -15.15 -27.79
CA ARG A 216 -1.38 -14.68 -29.06
C ARG A 216 -0.08 -15.40 -29.43
N VAL A 217 0.60 -16.01 -28.46
CA VAL A 217 1.94 -16.62 -28.65
C VAL A 217 1.90 -18.14 -28.53
N PHE A 218 1.09 -18.66 -27.60
CA PHE A 218 1.05 -20.08 -27.23
C PHE A 218 -0.36 -20.65 -27.30
N THR A 219 -0.44 -21.98 -27.43
CA THR A 219 -1.66 -22.71 -27.10
C THR A 219 -2.00 -22.45 -25.64
N SER A 220 -3.21 -21.94 -25.39
CA SER A 220 -3.57 -21.45 -24.07
C SER A 220 -4.96 -21.91 -23.64
N ILE A 221 -5.12 -22.16 -22.35
CA ILE A 221 -6.38 -22.55 -21.72
C ILE A 221 -6.74 -21.50 -20.68
N GLY A 222 -7.88 -20.84 -20.86
CA GLY A 222 -8.49 -19.98 -19.85
C GLY A 222 -9.45 -20.80 -19.01
N PHE A 223 -9.13 -20.99 -17.73
CA PHE A 223 -9.97 -21.73 -16.80
C PHE A 223 -10.67 -20.79 -15.82
N ASP A 224 -11.98 -20.95 -15.63
CA ASP A 224 -12.73 -20.34 -14.54
C ASP A 224 -13.79 -21.30 -13.99
N VAL A 225 -14.06 -21.20 -12.69
CA VAL A 225 -15.16 -21.93 -12.06
C VAL A 225 -16.51 -21.32 -12.39
N ASN A 226 -16.55 -20.06 -12.83
CA ASN A 226 -17.77 -19.35 -13.19
C ASN A 226 -18.04 -19.44 -14.71
N GLN A 227 -18.98 -20.30 -15.10
CA GLN A 227 -19.36 -20.46 -16.51
C GLN A 227 -19.88 -19.15 -17.13
N SER A 228 -20.69 -18.37 -16.40
CA SER A 228 -21.20 -17.10 -16.93
C SER A 228 -20.10 -16.08 -17.21
N ARG A 229 -18.97 -16.13 -16.49
CA ARG A 229 -17.78 -15.32 -16.80
C ARG A 229 -17.13 -15.78 -18.10
N LEU A 230 -17.02 -17.10 -18.32
CA LEU A 230 -16.48 -17.67 -19.56
C LEU A 230 -17.33 -17.27 -20.76
N ASP A 231 -18.65 -17.44 -20.66
CA ASP A 231 -19.60 -17.10 -21.72
C ASP A 231 -19.54 -15.59 -22.06
N PHE A 232 -19.37 -14.74 -21.04
CA PHE A 232 -19.26 -13.30 -21.21
C PHE A 232 -18.00 -12.88 -22.00
N ILE A 233 -16.86 -13.52 -21.73
CA ILE A 233 -15.59 -13.17 -22.40
C ILE A 233 -15.34 -13.93 -23.71
N GLU A 234 -16.04 -15.05 -23.95
CA GLU A 234 -15.86 -15.90 -25.14
C GLU A 234 -15.80 -15.11 -26.46
N PRO A 235 -16.69 -14.14 -26.73
CA PRO A 235 -16.64 -13.37 -27.98
C PRO A 235 -15.30 -12.67 -28.24
N GLU A 236 -14.59 -12.28 -27.19
CA GLU A 236 -13.30 -11.57 -27.27
C GLU A 236 -12.16 -12.51 -27.71
N PHE A 237 -12.27 -13.81 -27.42
CA PHE A 237 -11.24 -14.81 -27.71
C PHE A 237 -11.48 -15.60 -29.00
N LYS A 238 -12.58 -15.37 -29.73
CA LYS A 238 -12.91 -16.10 -30.98
C LYS A 238 -11.86 -15.97 -32.08
N SER A 239 -11.10 -14.88 -32.09
CA SER A 239 -10.02 -14.65 -33.07
C SER A 239 -8.72 -15.40 -32.73
N LEU A 240 -8.61 -15.95 -31.52
CA LEU A 240 -7.42 -16.67 -31.05
C LEU A 240 -7.68 -18.18 -31.14
N GLU A 241 -7.41 -18.76 -32.32
CA GLU A 241 -7.69 -20.17 -32.63
C GLU A 241 -7.07 -21.19 -31.67
N LYS A 242 -5.99 -20.81 -30.99
CA LYS A 242 -5.26 -21.66 -30.04
C LYS A 242 -5.65 -21.43 -28.57
N VAL A 243 -6.70 -20.65 -28.31
CA VAL A 243 -7.24 -20.39 -26.98
C VAL A 243 -8.49 -21.24 -26.75
N THR A 244 -8.55 -21.92 -25.62
CA THR A 244 -9.74 -22.66 -25.17
C THR A 244 -10.20 -22.09 -23.83
N LEU A 245 -11.47 -21.72 -23.73
CA LEU A 245 -12.11 -21.36 -22.47
C LEU A 245 -12.86 -22.56 -21.90
N THR A 246 -12.69 -22.86 -20.62
CA THR A 246 -13.31 -24.04 -20.02
C THR A 246 -13.51 -23.93 -18.51
N SER A 247 -14.56 -24.57 -18.00
CA SER A 247 -14.76 -24.87 -16.57
C SER A 247 -14.47 -26.33 -16.23
N ASP A 248 -14.14 -27.16 -17.23
CA ASP A 248 -13.72 -28.55 -17.05
C ASP A 248 -12.26 -28.62 -16.58
N VAL A 249 -12.10 -28.96 -15.30
CA VAL A 249 -10.81 -29.05 -14.63
C VAL A 249 -9.89 -30.12 -15.25
N THR A 250 -10.44 -31.14 -15.90
CA THR A 250 -9.63 -32.23 -16.49
C THR A 250 -8.76 -31.75 -17.64
N GLN A 251 -9.15 -30.64 -18.30
CA GLN A 251 -8.35 -30.00 -19.35
C GLN A 251 -7.00 -29.49 -18.83
N LEU A 252 -6.88 -29.22 -17.52
CA LEU A 252 -5.64 -28.74 -16.92
C LEU A 252 -4.50 -29.77 -17.03
N ALA A 253 -4.77 -31.06 -17.23
CA ALA A 253 -3.75 -32.09 -17.42
C ALA A 253 -2.87 -31.86 -18.68
N ARG A 254 -3.36 -31.06 -19.64
CA ARG A 254 -2.65 -30.68 -20.87
C ARG A 254 -1.61 -29.57 -20.64
N GLY A 255 -1.71 -28.86 -19.52
CA GLY A 255 -0.88 -27.71 -19.21
C GLY A 255 0.59 -28.06 -19.02
N THR A 256 1.44 -27.10 -19.38
CA THR A 256 2.88 -27.10 -19.07
C THR A 256 3.25 -25.95 -18.15
N HIS A 257 2.50 -24.84 -18.23
CA HIS A 257 2.66 -23.63 -17.44
C HIS A 257 1.30 -23.23 -16.89
N TYR A 258 1.22 -22.92 -15.60
CA TYR A 258 -0.02 -22.55 -14.91
C TYR A 258 0.16 -21.18 -14.26
N LEU A 259 -0.63 -20.21 -14.71
CA LEU A 259 -0.63 -18.84 -14.21
C LEU A 259 -1.86 -18.64 -13.32
N ILE A 260 -1.67 -18.47 -12.01
CA ILE A 260 -2.78 -18.42 -11.05
C ILE A 260 -3.14 -16.96 -10.75
N SER A 261 -4.30 -16.52 -11.24
CA SER A 261 -4.80 -15.14 -11.15
C SER A 261 -6.21 -15.07 -10.54
N VAL A 262 -6.38 -15.73 -9.39
CA VAL A 262 -7.64 -15.77 -8.62
C VAL A 262 -7.69 -14.67 -7.54
N PRO A 263 -8.88 -14.29 -7.04
CA PRO A 263 -9.01 -13.26 -6.01
C PRO A 263 -8.33 -13.64 -4.69
N THR A 264 -7.73 -12.66 -4.02
CA THR A 264 -7.13 -12.76 -2.69
C THR A 264 -7.68 -11.67 -1.78
N ASN A 265 -9.00 -11.52 -1.74
CA ASN A 265 -9.67 -10.40 -1.05
C ASN A 265 -9.34 -10.33 0.45
N LEU A 266 -9.62 -9.21 1.09
CA LEU A 266 -9.58 -9.13 2.55
C LEU A 266 -10.87 -9.68 3.17
N HIS A 267 -10.75 -10.27 4.35
CA HIS A 267 -11.86 -10.49 5.27
C HIS A 267 -12.35 -9.15 5.85
N LYS A 268 -13.49 -9.18 6.56
CA LYS A 268 -14.05 -7.97 7.21
C LYS A 268 -13.13 -7.37 8.27
N ASP A 269 -12.28 -8.19 8.89
CA ASP A 269 -11.26 -7.77 9.85
C ASP A 269 -9.93 -7.33 9.19
N HIS A 270 -9.93 -7.21 7.86
CA HIS A 270 -8.78 -6.87 7.02
C HIS A 270 -7.65 -7.92 6.96
N SER A 271 -7.87 -9.14 7.45
CA SER A 271 -6.94 -10.25 7.20
C SER A 271 -7.02 -10.73 5.74
N VAL A 272 -5.92 -11.23 5.18
CA VAL A 272 -5.85 -11.68 3.78
C VAL A 272 -6.53 -13.04 3.60
N ASN A 273 -7.56 -13.11 2.75
CA ASN A 273 -8.24 -14.35 2.41
C ASN A 273 -7.50 -15.09 1.27
N ALA A 274 -6.84 -16.20 1.61
CA ALA A 274 -6.11 -17.03 0.66
C ALA A 274 -6.91 -18.24 0.12
N THR A 275 -8.19 -18.40 0.49
CA THR A 275 -8.97 -19.61 0.17
C THR A 275 -8.99 -19.95 -1.32
N HIS A 276 -9.25 -18.98 -2.20
CA HIS A 276 -9.29 -19.22 -3.65
C HIS A 276 -7.92 -19.56 -4.21
N LEU A 277 -6.86 -18.93 -3.71
CA LEU A 277 -5.49 -19.19 -4.13
C LEU A 277 -5.05 -20.61 -3.75
N LEU A 278 -5.30 -21.02 -2.50
CA LEU A 278 -4.99 -22.38 -2.04
C LEU A 278 -5.79 -23.44 -2.80
N SER A 279 -7.07 -23.17 -3.09
CA SER A 279 -7.91 -24.04 -3.92
C SER A 279 -7.35 -24.19 -5.34
N ALA A 280 -6.93 -23.09 -5.97
CA ALA A 280 -6.30 -23.11 -7.29
C ALA A 280 -4.96 -23.86 -7.30
N ILE A 281 -4.12 -23.66 -6.29
CA ILE A 281 -2.84 -24.38 -6.15
C ILE A 281 -3.09 -25.89 -5.99
N SER A 282 -4.02 -26.29 -5.14
CA SER A 282 -4.39 -27.70 -4.94
C SER A 282 -4.90 -28.35 -6.23
N MET A 283 -5.75 -27.61 -6.96
CA MET A 283 -6.26 -28.03 -8.26
C MET A 283 -5.12 -28.22 -9.27
N VAL A 284 -4.23 -27.24 -9.42
CA VAL A 284 -3.07 -27.35 -10.31
C VAL A 284 -2.17 -28.51 -9.89
N ALA A 285 -1.86 -28.67 -8.60
CA ALA A 285 -1.03 -29.76 -8.11
C ALA A 285 -1.61 -31.16 -8.38
N THR A 286 -2.94 -31.28 -8.52
CA THR A 286 -3.63 -32.53 -8.84
C THR A 286 -3.46 -32.93 -10.31
N TYR A 287 -3.51 -31.96 -11.24
CA TYR A 287 -3.49 -32.22 -12.68
C TYR A 287 -2.13 -31.96 -13.35
N ALA A 288 -1.26 -31.16 -12.71
CA ALA A 288 0.04 -30.83 -13.25
C ALA A 288 0.98 -32.05 -13.26
N ARG A 289 1.66 -32.22 -14.38
CA ARG A 289 2.72 -33.22 -14.55
C ARG A 289 4.03 -32.73 -13.91
N PRO A 290 4.90 -33.62 -13.41
CA PRO A 290 6.23 -33.23 -12.93
C PRO A 290 7.02 -32.46 -14.00
N GLY A 291 7.69 -31.41 -13.57
CA GLY A 291 8.42 -30.47 -14.42
C GLY A 291 7.58 -29.29 -14.93
N ALA A 292 6.26 -29.28 -14.69
CA ALA A 292 5.42 -28.13 -15.02
C ALA A 292 5.78 -26.90 -14.21
N THR A 293 5.53 -25.74 -14.81
CA THR A 293 5.77 -24.44 -14.19
C THR A 293 4.48 -23.89 -13.59
N VAL A 294 4.52 -23.43 -12.35
CA VAL A 294 3.39 -22.81 -11.64
C VAL A 294 3.82 -21.42 -11.17
N VAL A 295 3.08 -20.40 -11.57
CA VAL A 295 3.36 -19.00 -11.25
C VAL A 295 2.14 -18.38 -10.59
N ILE A 296 2.32 -17.82 -9.41
CA ILE A 296 1.29 -17.00 -8.77
C ILE A 296 1.33 -15.60 -9.40
N GLU A 297 0.19 -15.16 -9.93
CA GLU A 297 -0.04 -13.81 -10.47
C GLU A 297 -0.91 -12.98 -9.53
N SER A 298 -1.75 -13.64 -8.72
CA SER A 298 -2.53 -13.03 -7.64
C SER A 298 -1.65 -12.24 -6.67
N SER A 299 -2.17 -11.12 -6.15
CA SER A 299 -1.49 -10.37 -5.09
C SER A 299 -1.49 -11.18 -3.79
N VAL A 300 -0.35 -11.26 -3.13
CA VAL A 300 -0.17 -12.01 -1.87
C VAL A 300 0.69 -11.23 -0.89
N SER A 301 0.64 -11.60 0.39
CA SER A 301 1.56 -11.05 1.40
C SER A 301 2.97 -11.59 1.18
N VAL A 302 3.97 -10.80 1.61
CA VAL A 302 5.38 -11.19 1.46
C VAL A 302 5.65 -12.50 2.21
N GLY A 303 6.18 -13.50 1.50
CA GLY A 303 6.47 -14.85 1.97
C GLY A 303 5.42 -15.90 1.60
N MET A 304 4.22 -15.51 1.13
CA MET A 304 3.14 -16.46 0.87
C MET A 304 3.42 -17.40 -0.30
N THR A 305 4.01 -16.93 -1.39
CA THR A 305 4.37 -17.81 -2.53
C THR A 305 5.27 -18.94 -2.06
N ARG A 306 6.30 -18.60 -1.25
CA ARG A 306 7.19 -19.62 -0.69
C ARG A 306 6.44 -20.56 0.23
N ALA A 307 5.62 -20.04 1.15
CA ALA A 307 4.85 -20.86 2.07
C ALA A 307 3.95 -21.87 1.34
N PHE A 308 3.29 -21.45 0.25
CA PHE A 308 2.32 -22.29 -0.45
C PHE A 308 2.96 -23.25 -1.45
N LEU A 309 4.04 -22.84 -2.13
CA LEU A 309 4.61 -23.61 -3.23
C LEU A 309 5.87 -24.43 -2.87
N SER A 310 6.52 -24.19 -1.72
CA SER A 310 7.77 -24.91 -1.37
C SER A 310 7.59 -26.43 -1.28
N GLN A 311 6.42 -26.91 -0.88
CA GLN A 311 6.13 -28.35 -0.83
C GLN A 311 6.17 -29.04 -2.20
N TYR A 312 6.05 -28.28 -3.28
CA TYR A 312 6.10 -28.79 -4.65
C TYR A 312 7.47 -28.60 -5.31
N ALA A 313 8.41 -27.92 -4.64
CA ALA A 313 9.75 -27.70 -5.16
C ALA A 313 10.45 -29.03 -5.48
N GLY A 314 11.21 -29.08 -6.57
CA GLY A 314 11.85 -30.30 -7.08
C GLY A 314 10.93 -31.24 -7.87
N THR A 315 9.60 -31.11 -7.74
CA THR A 315 8.62 -31.78 -8.64
C THR A 315 8.07 -30.80 -9.67
N LEU A 316 7.71 -29.60 -9.23
CA LEU A 316 7.23 -28.50 -10.06
C LEU A 316 8.24 -27.35 -10.02
N LYS A 317 8.19 -26.51 -11.05
CA LYS A 317 8.95 -25.28 -11.17
C LYS A 317 8.06 -24.12 -10.71
N CYS A 318 8.36 -23.51 -9.58
CA CYS A 318 7.41 -22.65 -8.89
C CYS A 318 7.92 -21.21 -8.76
N GLY A 319 7.04 -20.22 -8.86
CA GLY A 319 7.43 -18.83 -8.73
C GLY A 319 6.28 -17.84 -8.59
N MET A 320 6.63 -16.56 -8.69
CA MET A 320 5.73 -15.42 -8.55
C MET A 320 6.03 -14.37 -9.62
N SER A 321 4.97 -13.78 -10.15
CA SER A 321 5.03 -12.68 -11.11
C SER A 321 3.85 -11.76 -10.82
N PRO A 322 4.04 -10.61 -10.16
CA PRO A 322 2.92 -9.74 -9.82
C PRO A 322 2.36 -9.02 -11.06
N GLU A 323 1.05 -8.83 -11.05
CA GLU A 323 0.41 -7.95 -12.03
C GLU A 323 0.56 -6.45 -11.67
N ARG A 324 0.77 -5.59 -12.67
CA ARG A 324 1.14 -4.17 -12.50
C ARG A 324 0.32 -3.19 -13.35
N VAL A 325 -0.73 -3.64 -14.03
CA VAL A 325 -1.65 -2.75 -14.79
C VAL A 325 -2.33 -1.70 -13.93
N ASP A 326 -2.58 -0.54 -14.53
CA ASP A 326 -3.42 0.53 -13.97
C ASP A 326 -4.81 0.49 -14.65
N PRO A 327 -5.91 0.27 -13.92
CA PRO A 327 -7.24 0.15 -14.50
C PRO A 327 -7.65 1.32 -15.39
N GLY A 328 -8.16 1.03 -16.58
CA GLY A 328 -8.61 2.03 -17.55
C GLY A 328 -7.50 2.76 -18.30
N ARG A 329 -6.22 2.45 -18.04
CA ARG A 329 -5.09 3.00 -18.80
C ARG A 329 -4.81 2.12 -20.02
N THR A 330 -4.67 2.74 -21.19
CA THR A 330 -4.45 2.04 -22.47
C THR A 330 -3.00 2.06 -22.97
N SER A 331 -2.15 2.90 -22.38
CA SER A 331 -0.72 3.01 -22.73
C SER A 331 0.15 3.27 -21.50
N PRO A 332 1.28 2.56 -21.30
CA PRO A 332 1.76 1.45 -22.13
C PRO A 332 0.80 0.25 -22.09
N THR A 333 0.79 -0.56 -23.14
CA THR A 333 0.03 -1.81 -23.22
C THR A 333 0.55 -2.84 -22.19
N LEU A 334 -0.22 -3.88 -21.89
CA LEU A 334 0.18 -4.92 -20.93
C LEU A 334 1.59 -5.48 -21.22
N VAL A 335 1.87 -5.81 -22.49
CA VAL A 335 3.15 -6.44 -22.91
C VAL A 335 4.34 -5.48 -22.92
N GLU A 336 4.09 -4.17 -22.83
CA GLU A 336 5.13 -3.14 -22.76
C GLU A 336 5.51 -2.80 -21.31
N ILE A 337 4.64 -3.10 -20.34
CA ILE A 337 4.94 -2.93 -18.92
C ILE A 337 6.01 -3.97 -18.52
N PRO A 338 7.16 -3.55 -17.94
CA PRO A 338 8.17 -4.48 -17.46
C PRO A 338 7.59 -5.53 -16.50
N LYS A 339 7.70 -6.81 -16.88
CA LYS A 339 7.14 -7.92 -16.12
C LYS A 339 8.16 -8.45 -15.13
N VAL A 340 7.89 -8.23 -13.84
CA VAL A 340 8.72 -8.75 -12.75
C VAL A 340 8.44 -10.24 -12.59
N ILE A 341 9.49 -11.06 -12.58
CA ILE A 341 9.37 -12.51 -12.38
C ILE A 341 10.35 -12.99 -11.32
N SER A 342 10.00 -14.10 -10.67
CA SER A 342 10.85 -14.77 -9.69
C SER A 342 10.55 -16.26 -9.66
N GLY A 343 11.57 -17.07 -9.38
CA GLY A 343 11.42 -18.50 -9.07
C GLY A 343 11.74 -18.78 -7.60
N LEU A 344 11.23 -19.88 -7.06
CA LEU A 344 11.67 -20.39 -5.74
C LEU A 344 13.15 -20.78 -5.75
N ASP A 345 13.64 -21.19 -6.91
CA ASP A 345 15.01 -21.55 -7.23
C ASP A 345 15.37 -21.11 -8.66
N GLN A 346 16.64 -21.34 -9.04
CA GLN A 346 17.16 -20.92 -10.33
C GLN A 346 16.50 -21.65 -11.50
N GLU A 347 16.20 -22.95 -11.37
CA GLU A 347 15.56 -23.72 -12.45
C GLU A 347 14.14 -23.22 -12.72
N SER A 348 13.41 -22.87 -11.66
CA SER A 348 12.09 -22.26 -11.74
C SER A 348 12.15 -20.89 -12.40
N LEU A 349 13.12 -20.06 -12.03
CA LEU A 349 13.29 -18.73 -12.63
C LEU A 349 13.57 -18.84 -14.13
N VAL A 350 14.43 -19.76 -14.57
CA VAL A 350 14.71 -19.98 -16.00
C VAL A 350 13.45 -20.40 -16.75
N ALA A 351 12.68 -21.37 -16.23
CA ALA A 351 11.48 -21.82 -16.91
C ALA A 351 10.40 -20.73 -17.03
N ILE A 352 10.23 -19.90 -15.99
CA ILE A 352 9.33 -18.75 -16.04
C ILE A 352 9.83 -17.73 -17.07
N HIS A 353 11.13 -17.40 -17.03
CA HIS A 353 11.74 -16.46 -17.96
C HIS A 353 11.56 -16.89 -19.43
N ASP A 354 11.79 -18.17 -19.75
CA ASP A 354 11.74 -18.70 -21.12
C ASP A 354 10.35 -18.55 -21.78
N VAL A 355 9.27 -18.55 -20.98
CA VAL A 355 7.92 -18.32 -21.50
C VAL A 355 7.56 -16.84 -21.49
N TYR A 356 7.83 -16.14 -20.39
CA TYR A 356 7.42 -14.74 -20.25
C TYR A 356 8.17 -13.81 -21.20
N SER A 357 9.45 -14.09 -21.49
CA SER A 357 10.26 -13.28 -22.43
C SER A 357 9.81 -13.37 -23.88
N LYS A 358 8.94 -14.32 -24.24
CA LYS A 358 8.32 -14.40 -25.57
C LYS A 358 7.03 -13.57 -25.68
N VAL A 359 6.48 -13.13 -24.55
CA VAL A 359 5.20 -12.39 -24.47
C VAL A 359 5.45 -10.92 -24.12
N PHE A 360 6.30 -10.67 -23.12
CA PHE A 360 6.57 -9.31 -22.62
C PHE A 360 7.85 -8.75 -23.23
N SER A 361 7.78 -7.47 -23.61
CA SER A 361 8.88 -6.73 -24.24
C SER A 361 10.10 -6.60 -23.32
N HIS A 362 9.87 -6.55 -22.01
CA HIS A 362 10.92 -6.51 -21.01
C HIS A 362 10.53 -7.33 -19.79
N VAL A 363 11.41 -8.27 -19.41
CA VAL A 363 11.25 -9.12 -18.22
C VAL A 363 12.34 -8.76 -17.22
N VAL A 364 11.95 -8.59 -15.96
CA VAL A 364 12.82 -8.21 -14.85
C VAL A 364 12.90 -9.36 -13.86
N PRO A 365 13.89 -10.26 -13.98
CA PRO A 365 14.08 -11.33 -13.02
C PRO A 365 14.60 -10.78 -11.69
N VAL A 366 13.98 -11.18 -10.59
CA VAL A 366 14.42 -10.88 -9.22
C VAL A 366 14.82 -12.15 -8.48
N SER A 367 15.60 -11.98 -7.40
CA SER A 367 16.32 -13.08 -6.76
C SER A 367 15.45 -14.12 -6.06
N LYS A 368 14.23 -13.77 -5.65
CA LYS A 368 13.29 -14.66 -4.94
C LYS A 368 11.86 -14.08 -4.93
N PRO A 369 10.83 -14.90 -4.65
CA PRO A 369 9.44 -14.45 -4.66
C PRO A 369 9.15 -13.30 -3.72
N GLU A 370 9.78 -13.24 -2.55
CA GLU A 370 9.57 -12.16 -1.59
C GLU A 370 9.91 -10.79 -2.17
N VAL A 371 10.89 -10.72 -3.08
CA VAL A 371 11.24 -9.45 -3.76
C VAL A 371 10.14 -9.07 -4.75
N ALA A 372 9.58 -10.04 -5.48
CA ALA A 372 8.49 -9.79 -6.44
C ALA A 372 7.19 -9.38 -5.72
N GLU A 373 6.83 -10.09 -4.65
CA GLU A 373 5.68 -9.77 -3.79
C GLU A 373 5.81 -8.37 -3.18
N MET A 374 6.97 -8.09 -2.57
CA MET A 374 7.25 -6.77 -1.98
C MET A 374 7.22 -5.66 -3.03
N THR A 375 7.72 -5.88 -4.25
CA THR A 375 7.71 -4.87 -5.32
C THR A 375 6.31 -4.36 -5.60
N LYS A 376 5.34 -5.27 -5.75
CA LYS A 376 3.94 -4.91 -6.00
C LYS A 376 3.32 -4.12 -4.84
N LEU A 377 3.50 -4.62 -3.62
CA LEU A 377 2.95 -3.99 -2.44
C LEU A 377 3.59 -2.61 -2.20
N TYR A 378 4.91 -2.51 -2.40
CA TYR A 378 5.66 -1.26 -2.29
C TYR A 378 5.15 -0.21 -3.28
N GLU A 379 4.95 -0.56 -4.56
CA GLU A 379 4.42 0.35 -5.58
C GLU A 379 3.07 0.96 -5.18
N ASN A 380 2.16 0.14 -4.66
CA ASN A 380 0.84 0.60 -4.25
C ASN A 380 0.85 1.36 -2.92
N CYS A 381 1.66 0.92 -1.94
CA CYS A 381 1.79 1.61 -0.66
C CYS A 381 2.52 2.95 -0.79
N TYR A 382 3.47 3.06 -1.73
CA TYR A 382 4.07 4.33 -2.13
C TYR A 382 2.99 5.31 -2.60
N ARG A 383 2.06 4.89 -3.47
CA ARG A 383 0.94 5.74 -3.89
C ARG A 383 0.04 6.13 -2.73
N MET A 384 -0.31 5.19 -1.84
CA MET A 384 -1.12 5.48 -0.65
C MET A 384 -0.50 6.60 0.21
N VAL A 385 0.78 6.48 0.57
CA VAL A 385 1.47 7.47 1.41
C VAL A 385 1.56 8.83 0.73
N ASN A 386 1.90 8.87 -0.57
CA ASN A 386 2.01 10.14 -1.27
C ASN A 386 0.65 10.83 -1.47
N ILE A 387 -0.42 10.08 -1.72
CA ILE A 387 -1.77 10.66 -1.80
C ILE A 387 -2.18 11.21 -0.43
N ALA A 388 -1.90 10.48 0.66
CA ALA A 388 -2.17 10.97 2.01
C ALA A 388 -1.43 12.27 2.32
N TYR A 389 -0.14 12.32 1.98
CA TYR A 389 0.70 13.51 2.15
C TYR A 389 0.18 14.70 1.33
N VAL A 390 -0.10 14.51 0.04
CA VAL A 390 -0.60 15.61 -0.81
C VAL A 390 -1.97 16.10 -0.35
N ASN A 391 -2.84 15.22 0.13
CA ASN A 391 -4.11 15.62 0.74
C ASN A 391 -3.91 16.47 2.00
N GLU A 392 -2.93 16.14 2.83
CA GLU A 392 -2.60 16.93 4.02
C GLU A 392 -2.01 18.31 3.66
N ILE A 393 -1.14 18.38 2.65
CA ILE A 393 -0.65 19.65 2.12
C ILE A 393 -1.78 20.49 1.54
N ALA A 394 -2.73 19.88 0.82
CA ALA A 394 -3.88 20.58 0.27
C ALA A 394 -4.78 21.19 1.36
N ASP A 395 -4.99 20.45 2.47
CA ASP A 395 -5.71 20.97 3.63
C ASP A 395 -4.97 22.18 4.25
N ALA A 396 -3.63 22.14 4.32
CA ALA A 396 -2.83 23.25 4.85
C ALA A 396 -2.87 24.50 3.95
N CYS A 397 -2.87 24.33 2.62
CA CYS A 397 -3.00 25.43 1.66
C CYS A 397 -4.28 26.25 1.86
N ALA A 398 -5.38 25.62 2.31
CA ALA A 398 -6.65 26.30 2.54
C ALA A 398 -6.54 27.43 3.58
N GLY A 399 -5.79 27.21 4.67
CA GLY A 399 -5.56 28.24 5.71
C GLY A 399 -4.73 29.44 5.23
N HIS A 400 -4.04 29.30 4.09
CA HIS A 400 -3.25 30.35 3.46
C HIS A 400 -3.90 30.93 2.20
N ASN A 401 -5.10 30.48 1.83
CA ASN A 401 -5.77 30.86 0.57
C ASN A 401 -4.89 30.62 -0.67
N ILE A 402 -4.22 29.46 -0.71
CA ILE A 402 -3.35 29.02 -1.82
C ILE A 402 -4.05 27.88 -2.58
N ASP A 403 -4.00 27.88 -3.92
CA ASP A 403 -4.44 26.73 -4.71
C ASP A 403 -3.40 25.60 -4.61
N PRO A 404 -3.72 24.44 -4.02
CA PRO A 404 -2.78 23.33 -3.94
C PRO A 404 -2.36 22.80 -5.32
N ASN A 405 -3.18 22.94 -6.36
CA ASN A 405 -2.80 22.50 -7.71
C ASN A 405 -1.69 23.36 -8.29
N GLU A 406 -1.75 24.68 -8.10
CA GLU A 406 -0.68 25.60 -8.51
C GLU A 406 0.65 25.23 -7.82
N VAL A 407 0.62 24.94 -6.52
CA VAL A 407 1.82 24.51 -5.77
C VAL A 407 2.40 23.21 -6.33
N ILE A 408 1.54 22.22 -6.62
CA ILE A 408 1.96 20.94 -7.18
C ILE A 408 2.55 21.13 -8.59
N ASP A 409 1.92 21.96 -9.42
CA ASP A 409 2.37 22.23 -10.79
C ASP A 409 3.71 22.99 -10.80
N ALA A 410 3.89 23.96 -9.90
CA ALA A 410 5.17 24.63 -9.71
C ALA A 410 6.25 23.64 -9.23
N ALA A 411 5.95 22.79 -8.24
CA ALA A 411 6.89 21.79 -7.73
C ALA A 411 7.27 20.73 -8.79
N ALA A 412 6.32 20.35 -9.66
CA ALA A 412 6.52 19.39 -10.74
C ALA A 412 7.49 19.87 -11.83
N THR A 413 7.79 21.17 -11.90
CA THR A 413 8.84 21.69 -12.80
C THR A 413 10.25 21.24 -12.41
N LYS A 414 10.45 20.76 -11.16
CA LYS A 414 11.74 20.25 -10.70
C LYS A 414 12.01 18.87 -11.33
N PRO A 415 13.12 18.68 -12.06
CA PRO A 415 13.34 17.47 -12.85
C PRO A 415 13.74 16.23 -12.02
N PHE A 416 13.90 16.36 -10.70
CA PHE A 416 14.30 15.27 -9.82
C PHE A 416 13.67 15.38 -8.43
N GLY A 417 13.45 14.23 -7.79
CA GLY A 417 13.01 14.15 -6.40
C GLY A 417 11.57 14.60 -6.14
N PHE A 418 10.78 14.86 -7.19
CA PHE A 418 9.36 15.17 -7.06
C PHE A 418 8.56 14.45 -8.14
N GLN A 419 7.62 13.61 -7.72
CA GLN A 419 6.62 12.99 -8.59
C GLN A 419 5.26 13.60 -8.20
N PRO A 420 4.52 14.22 -9.13
CA PRO A 420 3.27 14.86 -8.80
C PRO A 420 2.20 13.81 -8.45
N PHE A 421 1.54 14.02 -7.32
CA PHE A 421 0.26 13.43 -6.95
C PHE A 421 -0.75 14.56 -6.82
N ARG A 422 -2.03 14.28 -7.05
CA ARG A 422 -3.10 15.27 -6.94
C ARG A 422 -3.95 14.98 -5.71
N PRO A 423 -4.38 16.02 -4.97
CA PRO A 423 -5.29 15.84 -3.85
C PRO A 423 -6.65 15.37 -4.35
N GLY A 424 -7.43 14.82 -3.43
CA GLY A 424 -8.79 14.40 -3.67
C GLY A 424 -9.50 14.00 -2.39
N LEU A 425 -10.69 13.43 -2.57
CA LEU A 425 -11.56 13.03 -1.46
C LEU A 425 -10.99 11.86 -0.63
N GLY A 426 -10.18 11.00 -1.24
CA GLY A 426 -9.57 9.83 -0.61
C GLY A 426 -8.93 8.91 -1.63
N VAL A 427 -8.67 7.66 -1.22
CA VAL A 427 -8.04 6.64 -2.06
C VAL A 427 -9.02 5.50 -2.31
N GLY A 428 -9.22 5.12 -3.57
CA GLY A 428 -10.18 4.07 -3.94
C GLY A 428 -9.63 2.95 -4.82
N GLY A 429 -10.53 2.02 -5.15
CA GLY A 429 -10.24 0.86 -6.00
C GLY A 429 -9.77 -0.37 -5.22
N HIS A 430 -9.55 -1.48 -5.94
CA HIS A 430 -9.27 -2.78 -5.33
C HIS A 430 -7.83 -2.97 -4.81
N CYS A 431 -6.91 -2.08 -5.18
CA CYS A 431 -5.49 -2.29 -4.90
C CYS A 431 -4.94 -1.32 -3.86
N ILE A 432 -4.98 -0.01 -4.12
CA ILE A 432 -4.28 0.99 -3.29
C ILE A 432 -4.78 1.03 -1.84
N PRO A 433 -6.11 1.06 -1.55
CA PRO A 433 -6.59 1.06 -0.17
C PRO A 433 -6.52 -0.31 0.52
N VAL A 434 -6.25 -1.39 -0.24
CA VAL A 434 -6.31 -2.78 0.23
C VAL A 434 -4.91 -3.36 0.46
N ASN A 435 -3.95 -3.09 -0.42
CA ASN A 435 -2.58 -3.62 -0.36
C ASN A 435 -1.78 -3.26 0.91
N PRO A 436 -2.01 -2.14 1.61
CA PRO A 436 -1.37 -1.89 2.91
C PRO A 436 -1.60 -3.04 3.90
N TYR A 437 -2.80 -3.61 3.94
CA TYR A 437 -3.13 -4.71 4.84
C TYR A 437 -2.33 -5.98 4.58
N TYR A 438 -1.90 -6.22 3.34
CA TYR A 438 -1.04 -7.37 3.03
C TYR A 438 0.36 -7.22 3.64
N LEU A 439 0.83 -5.99 3.84
CA LEU A 439 2.09 -5.71 4.53
C LEU A 439 1.91 -5.71 6.05
N PHE A 440 0.77 -5.25 6.57
CA PHE A 440 0.51 -5.21 8.01
C PHE A 440 0.49 -6.61 8.65
N VAL A 441 0.15 -7.66 7.90
CA VAL A 441 0.16 -9.05 8.39
C VAL A 441 1.49 -9.44 9.06
N ASN A 442 2.62 -8.97 8.54
CA ASN A 442 3.94 -9.38 9.02
C ASN A 442 4.97 -8.25 9.13
N ASN A 443 4.53 -6.98 9.08
CA ASN A 443 5.40 -5.82 9.25
C ASN A 443 4.75 -4.75 10.14
N ASN A 444 5.57 -4.07 10.93
CA ASN A 444 5.18 -2.84 11.62
C ASN A 444 5.55 -1.61 10.77
N LEU A 445 4.55 -0.94 10.19
CA LEU A 445 4.74 0.14 9.21
C LEU A 445 3.94 1.40 9.63
N PRO A 446 4.34 2.11 10.69
CA PRO A 446 3.52 3.15 11.32
C PRO A 446 3.16 4.31 10.38
N VAL A 447 4.06 4.70 9.47
CA VAL A 447 3.78 5.75 8.48
C VAL A 447 2.67 5.32 7.51
N LEU A 448 2.73 4.08 7.04
CA LEU A 448 1.74 3.53 6.12
C LEU A 448 0.40 3.30 6.82
N GLU A 449 0.42 2.84 8.07
CA GLU A 449 -0.77 2.65 8.90
C GLU A 449 -1.49 3.98 9.16
N PHE A 450 -0.74 5.03 9.52
CA PHE A 450 -1.29 6.37 9.67
C PHE A 450 -1.88 6.89 8.37
N ALA A 451 -1.14 6.79 7.26
CA ALA A 451 -1.62 7.20 5.94
C ALA A 451 -2.90 6.46 5.54
N SER A 452 -2.94 5.14 5.71
CA SER A 452 -4.09 4.31 5.38
C SER A 452 -5.31 4.70 6.21
N THR A 453 -5.17 4.75 7.55
CA THR A 453 -6.24 5.15 8.47
C THR A 453 -6.80 6.53 8.13
N ARG A 454 -5.92 7.50 7.88
CA ARG A 454 -6.33 8.86 7.52
C ARG A 454 -7.09 8.91 6.19
N MET A 455 -6.66 8.15 5.19
CA MET A 455 -7.34 8.11 3.88
C MET A 455 -8.68 7.39 3.92
N TRP A 456 -8.83 6.37 4.76
CA TRP A 456 -10.12 5.72 5.00
C TRP A 456 -11.11 6.66 5.70
N ALA A 457 -10.66 7.45 6.68
CA ALA A 457 -11.52 8.37 7.43
C ALA A 457 -11.82 9.69 6.68
N ARG A 458 -10.99 10.09 5.72
CA ARG A 458 -11.07 11.39 5.03
C ARG A 458 -12.44 11.66 4.38
N PRO A 459 -13.07 10.75 3.62
CA PRO A 459 -14.37 11.04 3.00
C PRO A 459 -15.45 11.40 4.01
N ALA A 460 -15.55 10.66 5.12
CA ALA A 460 -16.54 10.92 6.16
C ALA A 460 -16.25 12.23 6.89
N LYS A 461 -14.98 12.53 7.19
CA LYS A 461 -14.57 13.81 7.76
C LYS A 461 -15.01 14.98 6.88
N LEU A 462 -14.68 14.94 5.59
CA LEU A 462 -15.02 16.01 4.63
C LEU A 462 -16.53 16.16 4.43
N ALA A 463 -17.28 15.06 4.49
CA ALA A 463 -18.74 15.08 4.44
C ALA A 463 -19.32 15.82 5.65
N GLN A 464 -18.83 15.48 6.85
CA GLN A 464 -19.27 16.10 8.09
C GLN A 464 -18.98 17.61 8.13
N GLU A 465 -17.77 18.01 7.72
CA GLU A 465 -17.36 19.41 7.64
C GLU A 465 -18.29 20.21 6.70
N LEU A 466 -18.46 19.74 5.46
CA LEU A 466 -19.28 20.45 4.48
C LEU A 466 -20.77 20.49 4.88
N TYR A 467 -21.29 19.40 5.44
CA TYR A 467 -22.67 19.36 5.92
C TYR A 467 -22.90 20.37 7.04
N ASN A 468 -22.01 20.42 8.03
CA ASN A 468 -22.14 21.32 9.18
C ASN A 468 -22.08 22.79 8.77
N ASP A 469 -21.12 23.15 7.91
CA ASP A 469 -20.96 24.52 7.42
C ASP A 469 -22.21 24.97 6.64
N THR A 470 -22.69 24.11 5.74
CA THR A 470 -23.88 24.41 4.91
C THR A 470 -25.15 24.48 5.76
N PHE A 471 -25.32 23.56 6.70
CA PHE A 471 -26.47 23.52 7.59
C PHE A 471 -26.51 24.75 8.50
N ALA A 472 -25.37 25.17 9.04
CA ALA A 472 -25.26 26.39 9.83
C ALA A 472 -25.61 27.64 9.02
N ALA A 473 -25.12 27.73 7.78
CA ALA A 473 -25.46 28.83 6.86
C ALA A 473 -26.97 28.88 6.54
N LYS A 474 -27.57 27.73 6.21
CA LYS A 474 -29.01 27.60 5.95
C LYS A 474 -29.83 28.04 7.17
N LYS A 475 -29.45 27.59 8.37
CA LYS A 475 -30.14 27.96 9.62
C LYS A 475 -30.06 29.46 9.92
N ALA A 476 -28.90 30.07 9.70
CA ALA A 476 -28.72 31.51 9.89
C ALA A 476 -29.60 32.34 8.93
N PHE A 477 -29.81 31.85 7.70
CA PHE A 477 -30.72 32.47 6.74
C PHE A 477 -32.19 32.30 7.15
N SER A 478 -32.61 31.07 7.51
CA SER A 478 -33.99 30.76 7.91
C SER A 478 -34.42 31.38 9.24
N ALA A 479 -33.49 31.66 10.15
CA ALA A 479 -33.78 32.39 11.39
C ALA A 479 -34.35 33.80 11.16
N ARG A 480 -34.20 34.34 9.94
CA ARG A 480 -34.78 35.61 9.49
C ARG A 480 -36.20 35.47 8.88
N GLN A 481 -36.75 34.25 8.81
CA GLN A 481 -38.06 33.93 8.24
C GLN A 481 -39.04 33.35 9.28
N SER A 482 -40.30 33.13 8.86
CA SER A 482 -41.44 32.76 9.72
C SER A 482 -41.28 31.39 10.41
N HIS A 483 -42.05 31.15 11.47
CA HIS A 483 -41.98 29.90 12.27
C HIS A 483 -42.34 28.62 11.48
N ALA A 484 -43.08 28.72 10.38
CA ALA A 484 -43.51 27.57 9.57
C ALA A 484 -42.38 26.98 8.70
N ASP A 485 -41.37 27.79 8.33
CA ASP A 485 -40.22 27.36 7.51
C ASP A 485 -39.16 26.56 8.29
N ARG A 486 -39.31 26.45 9.62
CA ARG A 486 -38.35 25.83 10.54
C ARG A 486 -38.46 24.30 10.64
N GLN A 487 -39.50 23.69 10.07
CA GLN A 487 -39.74 22.24 10.22
C GLN A 487 -38.97 21.35 9.21
N ASN A 488 -38.08 21.91 8.38
CA ASN A 488 -37.39 21.17 7.32
C ASN A 488 -35.88 21.51 7.20
N GLU A 489 -35.16 21.47 8.32
CA GLU A 489 -33.78 21.99 8.39
C GLU A 489 -32.74 21.11 7.66
N ALA A 490 -32.93 19.79 7.60
CA ALA A 490 -31.95 18.87 6.99
C ALA A 490 -31.70 19.16 5.50
N LEU A 491 -30.47 18.89 5.04
CA LEU A 491 -30.02 19.26 3.69
C LEU A 491 -30.45 18.25 2.64
N ARG A 492 -30.80 18.75 1.45
CA ARG A 492 -30.94 17.97 0.22
C ARG A 492 -29.60 17.96 -0.50
N VAL A 493 -29.03 16.79 -0.72
CA VAL A 493 -27.65 16.59 -1.15
C VAL A 493 -27.59 15.77 -2.44
N LEU A 494 -26.82 16.25 -3.41
CA LEU A 494 -26.42 15.49 -4.58
C LEU A 494 -24.93 15.15 -4.52
N VAL A 495 -24.59 13.88 -4.68
CA VAL A 495 -23.21 13.42 -4.84
C VAL A 495 -22.94 13.16 -6.32
N VAL A 496 -22.05 13.94 -6.93
CA VAL A 496 -21.63 13.77 -8.33
C VAL A 496 -20.34 12.95 -8.39
N GLY A 497 -20.42 11.78 -9.01
CA GLY A 497 -19.33 10.83 -9.15
C GLY A 497 -19.18 9.90 -7.95
N VAL A 498 -19.65 8.66 -8.10
CA VAL A 498 -19.54 7.61 -7.06
C VAL A 498 -18.63 6.46 -7.49
N GLY A 499 -18.20 6.41 -8.75
CA GLY A 499 -17.12 5.54 -9.20
C GLY A 499 -15.77 5.94 -8.59
N PHE A 500 -14.86 4.98 -8.42
CA PHE A 500 -13.56 5.24 -7.77
C PHE A 500 -12.53 5.94 -8.69
N LYS A 501 -12.71 5.87 -10.01
CA LYS A 501 -11.79 6.43 -11.02
C LYS A 501 -12.59 6.91 -12.25
N PRO A 502 -12.18 8.01 -12.92
CA PRO A 502 -12.81 8.46 -14.15
C PRO A 502 -12.77 7.38 -15.24
N GLY A 503 -13.86 7.26 -15.99
CA GLY A 503 -14.01 6.27 -17.06
C GLY A 503 -14.33 4.85 -16.57
N GLN A 504 -14.53 4.63 -15.26
CA GLN A 504 -14.81 3.32 -14.68
C GLN A 504 -16.12 3.36 -13.88
N ASN A 505 -16.87 2.26 -13.91
CA ASN A 505 -18.12 2.07 -13.15
C ASN A 505 -17.92 1.34 -11.81
N VAL A 506 -16.68 1.04 -11.44
CA VAL A 506 -16.37 0.29 -10.22
C VAL A 506 -16.52 1.18 -8.99
N ILE A 507 -17.18 0.66 -7.96
CA ILE A 507 -17.46 1.39 -6.70
C ILE A 507 -16.72 0.82 -5.48
N SER A 508 -15.87 -0.19 -5.67
CA SER A 508 -15.13 -0.81 -4.57
C SER A 508 -14.16 0.17 -3.91
N CYS A 509 -14.30 0.31 -2.59
CA CYS A 509 -13.58 1.28 -1.78
C CYS A 509 -13.70 2.71 -2.32
N SER A 510 -14.79 3.06 -3.01
CA SER A 510 -14.95 4.39 -3.61
C SER A 510 -15.03 5.48 -2.53
N PRO A 511 -14.15 6.52 -2.59
CA PRO A 511 -14.24 7.66 -1.69
C PRO A 511 -15.57 8.41 -1.83
N GLY A 512 -16.10 8.55 -3.06
CA GLY A 512 -17.38 9.22 -3.30
C GLY A 512 -18.56 8.47 -2.68
N LEU A 513 -18.52 7.13 -2.72
CA LEU A 513 -19.53 6.32 -2.05
C LEU A 513 -19.40 6.37 -0.52
N ALA A 514 -18.18 6.35 0.01
CA ALA A 514 -17.94 6.51 1.45
C ALA A 514 -18.41 7.90 1.96
N TYR A 515 -18.21 8.94 1.17
CA TYR A 515 -18.74 10.27 1.43
C TYR A 515 -20.26 10.30 1.43
N ALA A 516 -20.90 9.68 0.43
CA ALA A 516 -22.36 9.56 0.36
C ALA A 516 -22.93 8.80 1.57
N GLN A 517 -22.26 7.71 1.98
CA GLN A 517 -22.66 6.97 3.18
C GLN A 517 -22.57 7.84 4.44
N ALA A 518 -21.51 8.62 4.60
CA ALA A 518 -21.40 9.56 5.71
C ALA A 518 -22.51 10.62 5.69
N MET A 519 -22.85 11.17 4.52
CA MET A 519 -23.98 12.10 4.39
C MET A 519 -25.32 11.46 4.78
N ASN A 520 -25.53 10.19 4.42
CA ASN A 520 -26.70 9.42 4.83
C ASN A 520 -26.73 9.23 6.35
N ASP A 521 -25.60 8.87 6.96
CA ASP A 521 -25.49 8.61 8.39
C ASP A 521 -25.67 9.89 9.23
N ILE A 522 -25.27 11.05 8.71
CA ILE A 522 -25.52 12.38 9.30
C ILE A 522 -27.02 12.73 9.30
N GLY A 523 -27.80 12.16 8.37
CA GLY A 523 -29.24 12.41 8.24
C GLY A 523 -29.61 13.44 7.18
N ALA A 524 -28.89 13.47 6.05
CA ALA A 524 -29.32 14.23 4.87
C ALA A 524 -30.76 13.85 4.46
N LYS A 525 -31.60 14.85 4.20
CA LYS A 525 -33.05 14.67 3.99
C LYS A 525 -33.37 13.95 2.69
N ASP A 526 -32.72 14.39 1.62
CA ASP A 526 -32.84 13.81 0.28
C ASP A 526 -31.43 13.65 -0.25
N LEU A 527 -30.97 12.41 -0.35
CA LEU A 527 -29.64 12.08 -0.82
C LEU A 527 -29.76 11.37 -2.16
N SER A 528 -29.22 12.00 -3.19
CA SER A 528 -29.18 11.48 -4.55
C SER A 528 -27.73 11.42 -5.04
N PHE A 529 -27.48 10.61 -6.07
CA PHE A 529 -26.22 10.62 -6.79
C PHE A 529 -26.40 10.81 -8.29
N TYR A 530 -25.37 11.36 -8.92
CA TYR A 530 -25.26 11.37 -10.37
C TYR A 530 -23.89 10.83 -10.80
N ASP A 531 -23.92 9.70 -11.50
CA ASP A 531 -22.75 9.12 -12.16
C ASP A 531 -23.24 8.44 -13.46
N PRO A 532 -22.77 8.89 -14.64
CA PRO A 532 -23.19 8.32 -15.92
C PRO A 532 -22.84 6.84 -16.09
N LEU A 533 -21.75 6.39 -15.45
CA LEU A 533 -21.20 5.04 -15.65
C LEU A 533 -21.67 4.04 -14.59
N VAL A 534 -21.99 4.52 -13.38
CA VAL A 534 -22.48 3.65 -12.30
C VAL A 534 -24.01 3.49 -12.38
N PRO A 535 -24.54 2.27 -12.56
CA PRO A 535 -25.98 2.03 -12.62
C PRO A 535 -26.64 2.09 -11.24
N GLN A 536 -27.97 2.30 -11.23
CA GLN A 536 -28.77 2.34 -10.00
C GLN A 536 -28.67 1.04 -9.18
N SER A 537 -28.49 -0.11 -9.84
CA SER A 537 -28.36 -1.43 -9.21
C SER A 537 -27.20 -1.53 -8.24
N ASP A 538 -26.14 -0.76 -8.47
CA ASP A 538 -24.90 -0.85 -7.69
C ASP A 538 -24.99 -0.03 -6.40
N VAL A 539 -25.92 0.94 -6.35
CA VAL A 539 -26.20 1.78 -5.17
C VAL A 539 -27.71 1.84 -4.92
N PRO A 540 -28.36 0.73 -4.52
CA PRO A 540 -29.82 0.63 -4.45
C PRO A 540 -30.47 1.50 -3.37
N TRP A 541 -29.69 1.93 -2.36
CA TRP A 541 -30.16 2.71 -1.23
C TRP A 541 -30.16 4.23 -1.49
N MET A 542 -29.51 4.70 -2.56
CA MET A 542 -29.43 6.12 -2.92
C MET A 542 -30.05 6.33 -4.29
N LYS A 543 -30.89 7.36 -4.47
CA LYS A 543 -31.54 7.62 -5.76
C LYS A 543 -30.52 8.10 -6.79
N ARG A 544 -30.47 7.46 -7.95
CA ARG A 544 -29.70 7.93 -9.12
C ARG A 544 -30.50 8.97 -9.88
N LEU A 545 -29.91 10.14 -10.09
CA LEU A 545 -30.45 11.18 -10.96
C LEU A 545 -30.28 10.75 -12.43
N LYS A 546 -31.34 10.89 -13.24
CA LYS A 546 -31.30 10.58 -14.67
C LYS A 546 -30.62 11.71 -15.44
N LEU A 547 -30.11 11.41 -16.65
CA LEU A 547 -29.44 12.41 -17.49
C LEU A 547 -30.32 13.65 -17.73
N GLN A 548 -31.59 13.45 -18.07
CA GLN A 548 -32.54 14.55 -18.30
C GLN A 548 -32.90 15.35 -17.04
N GLU A 549 -32.60 14.81 -15.86
CA GLU A 549 -32.81 15.50 -14.58
C GLU A 549 -31.56 16.30 -14.17
N PHE A 550 -30.40 16.05 -14.77
CA PHE A 550 -29.16 16.79 -14.51
C PHE A 550 -29.11 18.07 -15.35
N THR A 551 -29.96 19.04 -14.99
CA THR A 551 -30.04 20.37 -15.62
C THR A 551 -29.90 21.45 -14.57
N THR A 552 -29.30 22.60 -14.90
CA THR A 552 -29.09 23.71 -13.95
C THR A 552 -30.35 24.07 -13.16
N GLU A 553 -31.48 24.25 -13.86
CA GLU A 553 -32.76 24.59 -13.23
C GLU A 553 -33.21 23.54 -12.21
N ASN A 554 -33.09 22.26 -12.54
CA ASN A 554 -33.47 21.19 -11.63
C ASN A 554 -32.50 21.07 -10.45
N LEU A 555 -31.20 21.26 -10.69
CA LEU A 555 -30.18 21.22 -9.66
C LEU A 555 -30.40 22.31 -8.60
N ASP A 556 -30.61 23.56 -9.03
CA ASP A 556 -30.89 24.70 -8.15
C ASP A 556 -32.16 24.53 -7.32
N LYS A 557 -33.20 23.95 -7.91
CA LYS A 557 -34.48 23.75 -7.22
C LYS A 557 -34.44 22.57 -6.25
N SER A 558 -33.70 21.52 -6.57
CA SER A 558 -33.80 20.22 -5.89
C SER A 558 -32.82 20.06 -4.73
N PHE A 559 -31.66 20.72 -4.78
CA PHE A 559 -30.58 20.49 -3.83
C PHE A 559 -30.19 21.76 -3.07
N ASP A 560 -29.77 21.57 -1.82
CA ASP A 560 -29.13 22.62 -1.02
C ASP A 560 -27.60 22.54 -1.18
N LEU A 561 -27.08 21.32 -1.40
CA LEU A 561 -25.66 21.01 -1.52
C LEU A 561 -25.39 20.03 -2.67
N ILE A 562 -24.39 20.32 -3.50
CA ILE A 562 -23.84 19.41 -4.51
C ILE A 562 -22.35 19.19 -4.22
N ALA A 563 -21.98 17.94 -3.94
CA ALA A 563 -20.59 17.52 -3.76
C ALA A 563 -20.08 16.81 -5.01
N VAL A 564 -19.12 17.40 -5.71
CA VAL A 564 -18.42 16.80 -6.84
C VAL A 564 -17.24 16.00 -6.31
N CYS A 565 -17.48 14.71 -6.10
CA CYS A 565 -16.52 13.76 -5.52
C CYS A 565 -15.59 13.12 -6.56
N MET A 566 -16.01 13.09 -7.83
CA MET A 566 -15.20 12.60 -8.93
C MET A 566 -15.60 13.27 -10.24
N LYS A 567 -14.61 13.71 -11.03
CA LYS A 567 -14.82 14.23 -12.39
C LYS A 567 -15.03 13.10 -13.39
N GLN A 568 -16.20 12.48 -13.33
CA GLN A 568 -16.55 11.32 -14.15
C GLN A 568 -16.74 11.67 -15.63
N THR A 569 -16.36 10.74 -16.52
CA THR A 569 -16.59 10.87 -17.96
C THR A 569 -18.09 10.91 -18.26
N GLY A 570 -18.51 11.83 -19.14
CA GLY A 570 -19.90 11.94 -19.61
C GLY A 570 -20.79 12.88 -18.78
N VAL A 571 -20.26 13.52 -17.73
CA VAL A 571 -20.97 14.58 -16.99
C VAL A 571 -20.90 15.89 -17.79
N ASP A 572 -22.03 16.59 -17.93
CA ASP A 572 -22.08 17.95 -18.49
C ASP A 572 -21.79 18.99 -17.40
N TRP A 573 -20.52 19.35 -17.23
CA TRP A 573 -20.06 20.27 -16.19
C TRP A 573 -20.64 21.68 -16.30
N ARG A 574 -21.08 22.10 -17.49
CA ARG A 574 -21.70 23.42 -17.70
C ARG A 574 -22.97 23.59 -16.89
N GLN A 575 -23.69 22.49 -16.62
CA GLN A 575 -24.90 22.52 -15.81
C GLN A 575 -24.58 22.94 -14.36
N LEU A 576 -23.42 22.57 -13.83
CA LEU A 576 -22.98 22.90 -12.47
C LEU A 576 -22.37 24.30 -12.39
N GLU A 577 -21.69 24.77 -13.43
CA GLU A 577 -21.11 26.12 -13.48
C GLU A 577 -22.17 27.23 -13.43
N ALA A 578 -23.38 26.94 -13.88
CA ALA A 578 -24.50 27.88 -13.94
C ALA A 578 -25.45 27.83 -12.73
N VAL A 579 -25.16 26.99 -11.72
CA VAL A 579 -25.96 26.89 -10.47
C VAL A 579 -25.70 28.12 -9.60
N GLU A 580 -26.78 28.78 -9.14
CA GLU A 580 -26.68 30.02 -8.34
C GLU A 580 -27.20 29.86 -6.90
N ASN A 581 -28.12 28.93 -6.66
CA ASN A 581 -28.89 28.83 -5.42
C ASN A 581 -28.45 27.66 -4.52
N CYS A 582 -27.57 26.80 -5.02
CA CYS A 582 -27.04 25.63 -4.31
C CYS A 582 -25.52 25.75 -4.12
N ILE A 583 -25.01 25.28 -2.98
CA ILE A 583 -23.56 25.21 -2.75
C ILE A 583 -22.98 24.06 -3.58
N VAL A 584 -22.02 24.37 -4.45
CA VAL A 584 -21.26 23.36 -5.21
C VAL A 584 -19.84 23.27 -4.67
N LYS A 585 -19.45 22.09 -4.17
CA LYS A 585 -18.10 21.82 -3.70
C LYS A 585 -17.39 20.83 -4.60
N TYR A 586 -16.23 21.22 -5.12
CA TYR A 586 -15.32 20.34 -5.86
C TYR A 586 -14.25 19.80 -4.92
N TYR A 587 -14.01 18.48 -4.99
CA TYR A 587 -12.95 17.78 -4.27
C TYR A 587 -11.87 17.26 -5.19
#